data_AF-A0A2V9XUT5-F1
#
_entry.id   AF-A0A2V9XUT5-F1
#
_cell.length_a   1.000
_cell.length_b   1.000
_cell.length_c   1.000
_cell.angle_alpha   90.00
_cell.angle_beta   90.00
_cell.angle_gamma   90.00
#
_symmetry.space_group_name_H-M   'P 1'
#
loop_
_entity.id
_entity.type
_entity.pdbx_description
1 polymer ?
#
loop_
_entity_poly.entity_id
_entity_poly.type
_entity_poly.pdbx_seq_one_letter_code
_entity_poly.pdbx_strand_id
1 'polypeptide(L)' 'MLLELLAGEKSVQEFENAYRMKPHENPFRRMLSAGRPISKVTVEPQSEQDDDLVTIEFGAPDPAFAPFRV' A
#
# COMPACT_ATOMS: atom_id res chain seq x y z
N MET A 1 2.45 -11.89 -3.32
CA MET A 1 3.41 -11.01 -2.64
C MET A 1 3.09 -9.54 -2.92
N LEU A 2 3.60 -8.61 -2.10
CA LEU A 2 3.45 -7.16 -2.32
C LEU A 2 4.08 -6.69 -3.65
N LEU A 3 5.20 -7.30 -4.06
CA LEU A 3 5.88 -6.95 -5.32
C LEU A 3 5.00 -7.20 -6.56
N GLU A 4 4.23 -8.30 -6.59
CA GLU A 4 3.29 -8.60 -7.68
C GLU A 4 2.15 -7.56 -7.76
N LEU A 5 1.71 -7.03 -6.61
CA LEU A 5 0.74 -5.94 -6.55
C LEU A 5 1.32 -4.64 -7.14
N LEU A 6 2.58 -4.32 -6.81
CA LEU A 6 3.28 -3.13 -7.32
C LEU A 6 3.62 -3.25 -8.81
N ALA A 7 3.90 -4.47 -9.29
CA ALA A 7 4.13 -4.77 -10.70
C ALA A 7 2.84 -4.74 -11.55
N GLY A 8 1.66 -4.64 -10.91
CA GLY A 8 0.37 -4.69 -11.59
C GLY A 8 -0.05 -6.09 -12.05
N GLU A 9 0.69 -7.13 -11.66
CA GLU A 9 0.39 -8.53 -11.97
C GLU A 9 -0.70 -9.10 -11.06
N LYS A 10 -0.92 -8.48 -9.90
CA LYS A 10 -1.97 -8.82 -8.95
C LYS A 10 -2.87 -7.62 -8.68
N SER A 11 -4.18 -7.82 -8.67
CA SER A 11 -5.12 -6.78 -8.28
C SER A 11 -5.12 -6.55 -6.77
N VAL A 12 -5.57 -5.37 -6.35
CA VAL A 12 -5.76 -5.04 -4.92
C VAL A 12 -6.70 -6.04 -4.24
N GLN A 13 -7.75 -6.48 -4.93
CA GLN A 13 -8.72 -7.43 -4.39
C GLN A 13 -8.09 -8.82 -4.14
N GLU A 14 -7.28 -9.31 -5.09
CA GLU A 14 -6.56 -10.57 -4.93
C GLU A 14 -5.51 -10.49 -3.81
N PHE A 15 -4.88 -9.34 -3.64
CA PHE A 15 -3.96 -9.09 -2.53
C PHE A 15 -4.71 -9.13 -1.19
N GLU A 16 -5.78 -8.35 -1.04
CA GLU A 16 -6.62 -8.33 0.17
C GLU A 16 -7.12 -9.73 0.56
N ASN A 17 -7.59 -10.51 -0.42
CA ASN A 17 -8.05 -11.88 -0.21
C ASN A 17 -6.93 -12.82 0.24
N ALA A 18 -5.74 -12.72 -0.37
CA ALA A 18 -4.60 -13.57 -0.03
C ALA A 18 -4.15 -13.38 1.43
N TYR A 19 -4.23 -12.16 1.95
CA TYR A 19 -3.89 -11.84 3.33
C TYR A 19 -5.11 -11.85 4.28
N ARG A 20 -6.28 -12.30 3.81
CA ARG A 20 -7.54 -12.37 4.58
C ARG A 20 -7.90 -11.05 5.27
N MET A 21 -7.58 -9.92 4.64
CA MET A 21 -7.89 -8.59 5.17
C MET A 21 -9.41 -8.36 5.17
N LYS A 22 -9.97 -7.91 6.28
CA LYS A 22 -11.37 -7.46 6.32
C LYS A 22 -11.52 -6.12 5.60
N PRO A 23 -12.74 -5.77 5.16
CA PRO A 23 -13.06 -4.40 4.76
C PRO A 23 -12.59 -3.44 5.85
N HIS A 24 -11.86 -2.38 5.47
CA HIS A 24 -11.24 -1.39 6.35
C HIS A 24 -9.95 -1.78 7.08
N GLU A 25 -9.46 -3.02 6.97
CA GLU A 25 -8.15 -3.40 7.52
C GLU A 25 -7.00 -3.07 6.55
N ASN A 26 -7.29 -2.84 5.27
CA ASN A 26 -6.26 -2.46 4.30
C ASN A 26 -5.72 -1.04 4.60
N PRO A 27 -4.46 -0.91 5.06
CA PRO A 27 -3.89 0.39 5.42
C PRO A 27 -3.70 1.29 4.19
N PHE A 28 -3.42 0.73 3.01
CA PHE A 28 -3.28 1.49 1.76
C PHE A 28 -4.57 2.20 1.40
N ARG A 29 -5.70 1.47 1.42
CA ARG A 29 -7.02 2.07 1.17
C ARG A 29 -7.34 3.17 2.16
N ARG A 30 -7.05 2.96 3.44
CA ARG A 30 -7.27 3.96 4.48
C ARG A 30 -6.46 5.24 4.22
N MET A 31 -5.20 5.12 3.85
CA MET A 31 -4.33 6.29 3.62
C MET A 31 -4.68 7.02 2.33
N LEU A 32 -4.94 6.29 1.24
CA LEU A 32 -5.34 6.86 -0.04
C LEU A 32 -6.71 7.57 0.04
N SER A 33 -7.69 6.97 0.73
CA SER A 33 -9.00 7.63 0.96
C SER A 33 -8.91 8.89 1.84
N ALA A 34 -7.85 9.02 2.64
CA ALA A 34 -7.52 10.24 3.38
C ALA A 34 -6.73 11.26 2.52
N GLY A 35 -6.57 11.01 1.22
CA GLY A 35 -5.82 11.86 0.29
C GLY A 35 -4.31 11.81 0.50
N ARG A 36 -3.77 10.82 1.23
CA ARG A 36 -2.34 10.74 1.53
C ARG A 36 -1.66 9.80 0.52
N PRO A 37 -0.94 10.32 -0.50
CA PRO A 37 -0.28 9.48 -1.49
C PRO A 37 0.93 8.75 -0.87
N ILE A 38 1.35 7.67 -1.50
CA ILE A 38 2.64 7.04 -1.18
C ILE A 38 3.75 8.01 -1.55
N SER A 39 4.58 8.39 -0.59
CA SER A 39 5.71 9.31 -0.79
C SER A 39 7.03 8.58 -0.95
N LYS A 40 7.16 7.39 -0.36
CA LYS A 40 8.40 6.60 -0.41
C LYS A 40 8.12 5.13 -0.17
N VAL A 41 8.88 4.29 -0.87
CA VAL A 41 8.95 2.85 -0.65
C VAL A 41 10.42 2.50 -0.43
N THR A 42 10.72 1.84 0.69
CA THR A 42 12.05 1.35 1.03
C THR A 42 12.01 -0.17 1.08
N VAL A 43 12.96 -0.84 0.43
CA VAL A 43 13.11 -2.30 0.47
C VAL A 43 14.44 -2.60 1.14
N GLU A 44 14.39 -3.32 2.25
CA GLU A 44 15.55 -3.67 3.06
C GLU A 44 15.71 -5.19 3.03
N PRO A 45 16.80 -5.70 2.42
CA PRO A 45 17.10 -7.12 2.47
C PRO A 45 17.37 -7.53 3.93
N GLN A 46 16.65 -8.53 4.43
CA GLN A 46 16.91 -9.09 5.75
C GLN A 46 17.92 -10.24 5.58
N SER A 47 19.18 -10.02 5.98
CA SER A 47 20.25 -11.02 5.74
C SER A 47 20.07 -12.35 6.47
N GLU A 48 19.15 -12.43 7.43
CA GLU A 48 18.89 -13.63 8.25
C GLU A 48 17.49 -14.23 8.02
N GLN A 49 16.67 -13.66 7.14
CA GLN A 49 15.31 -14.13 6.82
C GLN A 49 15.15 -14.15 5.29
N ASP A 50 14.45 -15.16 4.75
CA ASP A 50 14.18 -15.25 3.30
C ASP A 50 13.26 -14.13 2.77
N ASP A 51 12.72 -13.29 3.66
CA ASP A 51 11.76 -12.23 3.34
C ASP A 51 12.41 -10.84 3.38
N ASP A 52 12.23 -10.07 2.29
CA ASP A 52 12.58 -8.65 2.26
C ASP A 52 11.58 -7.82 3.10
N LEU A 53 12.09 -6.83 3.84
CA LEU A 53 11.24 -5.87 4.53
C LEU A 53 10.90 -4.71 3.59
N VAL A 54 9.60 -4.48 3.34
CA VAL A 54 9.13 -3.34 2.55
C VAL A 54 8.44 -2.33 3.47
N THR A 55 9.04 -1.14 3.59
CA THR A 55 8.48 -0.01 4.34
C THR A 55 7.86 1.00 3.39
N ILE A 56 6.58 1.32 3.59
CA ILE A 56 5.83 2.29 2.76
C ILE A 56 5.47 3.50 3.61
N GLU A 57 5.92 4.66 3.17
CA GLU A 57 5.66 5.95 3.81
C GLU A 57 4.62 6.72 3.00
N PHE A 58 3.71 7.38 3.71
CA PHE A 58 2.66 8.20 3.10
C PHE A 58 2.89 9.69 3.39
N GLY A 59 2.74 10.50 2.34
CA GLY A 59 2.90 11.95 2.40
C GLY A 59 1.80 12.67 3.18
N ALA A 60 1.84 13.99 3.17
CA ALA A 60 0.73 14.81 3.65
C ALA A 60 -0.50 14.62 2.76
N PRO A 61 -1.72 14.93 3.24
CA PRO A 61 -2.90 14.98 2.38
C PRO A 61 -2.67 15.89 1.18
N ASP A 62 -2.90 15.36 -0.01
CA ASP A 62 -2.79 16.06 -1.29
C ASP A 62 -4.17 16.07 -1.97
N PRO A 63 -4.73 17.26 -2.26
CA PRO A 63 -6.04 17.39 -2.90
C PRO A 63 -6.11 16.79 -4.31
N ALA A 64 -5.00 16.52 -4.98
CA ALA A 64 -4.97 15.82 -6.27
C ALA A 64 -5.32 14.32 -6.14
N PHE A 65 -5.18 13.73 -4.94
CA PHE A 65 -5.38 12.30 -4.69
C PHE A 65 -6.70 11.98 -3.98
N ALA A 66 -7.46 13.00 -3.58
CA ALA A 66 -8.78 12.85 -2.99
C ALA A 66 -9.87 13.32 -3.98
N PRO A 67 -11.09 12.76 -3.92
CA PRO A 67 -12.22 13.33 -4.66
C PRO A 67 -12.39 14.80 -4.28
N PHE A 68 -12.58 15.68 -5.27
CA PHE A 68 -12.91 17.09 -5.04
C PHE A 68 -14.12 17.18 -4.09
N ARG A 69 -13.94 17.80 -2.92
CA ARG A 69 -15.02 18.07 -1.97
C ARG A 69 -15.33 19.56 -2.03
N VAL A 70 -16.58 19.90 -2.35
CA VAL A 70 -17.12 21.27 -2.42
C VAL A 70 -17.62 21.70 -1.05
#